data_AF-A0A2V8PD96-F1
#
_entry.id   AF-A0A2V8PD96-F1
#
_cell.length_a   1.000
_cell.length_b   1.000
_cell.length_c   1.000
_cell.angle_alpha   90.00
_cell.angle_beta   90.00
_cell.angle_gamma   90.00
#
_symmetry.space_group_name_H-M   'P 1'
#
loop_
_entity.id
_entity.type
_entity.pdbx_description
1 polymer ?
#
loop_
_entity_poly.entity_id
_entity_poly.type
_entity_poly.pdbx_seq_one_letter_code
_entity_poly.pdbx_strand_id
1 'polypeptide(L)' 'MLLVIDNYDSFTYNLAQYLGELGERIEVRRNDEITIEEIESTIRPDR' A
#
# COMPACT_ATOMS: atom_id res chain seq x y z
N MET A 1 6.35 -5.74 -4.60
CA MET A 1 5.36 -5.37 -3.55
C MET A 1 4.93 -3.91 -3.73
N LEU A 2 3.63 -3.63 -3.65
CA LEU A 2 3.03 -2.29 -3.77
C LEU A 2 2.56 -1.77 -2.42
N LEU A 3 2.93 -0.54 -2.08
CA LEU A 3 2.36 0.20 -0.94
C LEU A 3 1.29 1.16 -1.46
N VAL A 4 0.08 1.06 -0.90
CA VAL A 4 -1.04 1.98 -1.20
C VAL A 4 -1.32 2.83 0.03
N ILE A 5 -1.25 4.15 -0.12
CA ILE A 5 -1.56 5.10 0.95
C ILE A 5 -3.04 5.46 0.89
N ASP A 6 -3.79 5.03 1.91
CA ASP A 6 -5.17 5.38 2.13
C ASP A 6 -5.28 6.79 2.71
N ASN A 7 -5.91 7.70 1.99
CA ASN A 7 -6.23 9.05 2.46
C ASN A 7 -7.69 9.13 2.95
N TYR A 8 -8.15 8.08 3.63
CA TYR A 8 -9.55 7.91 4.04
C TYR A 8 -10.51 7.90 2.83
N ASP A 9 -10.08 7.27 1.73
CA ASP A 9 -10.85 7.18 0.50
C ASP A 9 -11.66 5.88 0.47
N SER A 10 -12.93 5.98 0.09
CA SER A 10 -13.85 4.84 0.07
C SER A 10 -13.49 3.77 -0.96
N PHE A 11 -12.60 4.07 -1.92
CA PHE A 11 -12.22 3.17 -3.01
C PHE A 11 -10.84 2.53 -2.85
N THR A 12 -10.07 2.88 -1.81
CA THR A 12 -8.71 2.35 -1.61
C THR A 12 -8.68 0.81 -1.64
N TYR A 13 -9.64 0.16 -0.98
CA TYR A 13 -9.71 -1.30 -0.93
C TYR A 13 -10.20 -1.92 -2.25
N ASN A 14 -11.00 -1.23 -3.06
CA ASN A 14 -11.35 -1.71 -4.40
C ASN A 14 -10.11 -1.77 -5.30
N LEU A 15 -9.26 -0.73 -5.27
CA LEU A 15 -7.99 -0.73 -6.00
C LEU A 15 -7.06 -1.83 -5.50
N ALA A 16 -6.91 -1.97 -4.19
CA ALA A 16 -6.08 -3.02 -3.59
C ALA A 16 -6.56 -4.43 -4.00
N GLN A 17 -7.87 -4.68 -4.06
CA GLN A 17 -8.42 -5.95 -4.54
C GLN A 17 -8.06 -6.22 -6.00
N TYR A 18 -8.27 -5.25 -6.90
CA TYR A 18 -7.94 -5.43 -8.32
C TYR A 18 -6.44 -5.69 -8.55
N LEU A 19 -5.56 -4.99 -7.81
CA LEU A 19 -4.13 -5.27 -7.86
C LEU A 19 -3.80 -6.67 -7.33
N GLY A 20 -4.50 -7.12 -6.29
CA GLY A 20 -4.34 -8.46 -5.72
C GLY A 20 -4.78 -9.57 -6.69
N GLU A 21 -5.84 -9.34 -7.45
CA GLU A 21 -6.29 -10.23 -8.52
C GLU A 21 -5.27 -10.36 -9.66
N LEU A 22 -4.45 -9.32 -9.88
CA LEU A 22 -3.32 -9.33 -10.82
C LEU A 22 -2.08 -10.06 -10.28
N GLY A 23 -2.13 -10.58 -9.05
CA GLY A 23 -1.04 -11.31 -8.41
C GLY A 23 -0.01 -10.44 -7.69
N GLU A 24 -0.26 -9.13 -7.58
CA GLU A 24 0.62 -8.23 -6.84
C GLU A 24 0.50 -8.43 -5.33
N ARG A 25 1.61 -8.23 -4.62
CA ARG A 25 1.61 -8.17 -3.16
C ARG A 25 1.34 -6.73 -2.72
N ILE A 26 0.20 -6.47 -2.10
CA ILE A 26 -0.22 -5.13 -1.66
C ILE A 26 -0.15 -4.97 -0.14
N GLU A 27 0.33 -3.82 0.31
CA GLU A 27 0.21 -3.33 1.68
C GLU A 27 -0.54 -1.99 1.65
N VAL A 28 -1.62 -1.88 2.45
CA VAL A 28 -2.40 -0.64 2.57
C VAL A 28 -2.12 -0.02 3.94
N ARG A 29 -1.79 1.27 3.98
CA ARG A 29 -1.57 2.05 5.22
C ARG A 29 -2.28 3.39 5.12
N ARG A 30 -2.80 3.92 6.22
CA ARG A 30 -3.30 5.31 6.20
C ARG A 30 -2.16 6.31 6.19
N ASN A 31 -2.44 7.49 5.65
CA ASN A 31 -1.46 8.58 5.54
C ASN A 31 -0.86 9.03 6.88
N ASP A 32 -1.54 8.76 7.99
CA ASP A 32 -1.21 9.16 9.35
C ASP A 32 -0.80 7.97 10.24
N GLU A 33 -0.78 6.75 9.69
CA GLU A 33 -0.44 5.51 10.40
C GLU A 33 0.94 4.95 10.00
N ILE A 34 1.69 5.64 9.14
CA ILE A 34 3.04 5.25 8.72
C ILE A 34 3.94 6.46 8.45
N THR A 35 5.20 6.37 8.85
CA THR A 35 6.24 7.38 8.61
C THR A 35 7.08 7.06 7.39
N ILE A 36 7.78 8.06 6.85
CA ILE A 36 8.70 7.87 5.71
C ILE A 36 9.84 6.92 6.10
N GLU A 37 10.37 7.05 7.31
CA GLU A 37 11.43 6.21 7.85
C GLU A 37 11.00 4.74 7.97
N GLU A 38 9.75 4.49 8.37
CA GLU A 38 9.17 3.14 8.37
C GLU A 38 9.04 2.58 6.95
N ILE A 39 8.62 3.40 5.97
CA ILE A 39 8.55 2.97 4.57
C ILE A 39 9.93 2.59 4.06
N GLU A 40 10.94 3.45 4.23
CA GLU A 40 12.30 3.18 3.76
C GLU A 40 12.92 1.93 4.42
N SER A 41 12.62 1.70 5.70
CA SER A 41 13.21 0.59 6.46
C SER A 41 12.49 -0.75 6.27
N THR A 42 11.18 -0.76 6.01
CA THR A 42 10.36 -1.98 5.98
C THR A 42 9.85 -2.35 4.60
N ILE A 43 9.59 -1.38 3.73
CA ILE A 43 9.07 -1.61 2.39
C ILE A 43 10.25 -1.86 1.46
N ARG A 44 10.21 -3.01 0.77
CA ARG A 44 11.23 -3.45 -0.18
C ARG A 44 10.54 -3.71 -1.52
N PRO A 45 10.40 -2.70 -2.39
CA PRO A 45 9.83 -2.91 -3.70
C PRO A 45 10.82 -3.73 -4.55
N ASP A 46 10.28 -4.69 -5.29
CA ASP A 46 11.00 -5.42 -6.31
C ASP A 46 11.26 -4.42 -7.45
N ARG A 47 12.55 -4.19 -7.70
CA ARG A 47 13.07 -3.07 -8.49
C ARG A 47 12.51 -2.98 -9.91
#